data_AF-A0A176S477-F1
#
_entry.id   AF-A0A176S477-F1
#
_cell.length_a   1.000
_cell.length_b   1.000
_cell.length_c   1.000
_cell.angle_alpha   90.00
_cell.angle_beta   90.00
_cell.angle_gamma   90.00
#
_symmetry.space_group_name_H-M   'P 1'
#
loop_
_entity.id
_entity.type
_entity.pdbx_description
1 polymer ?
#
loop_
_entity_poly.entity_id
_entity_poly.type
_entity_poly.pdbx_seq_one_letter_code
_entity_poly.pdbx_strand_id
1 'polypeptide(L)'
;MLEAQTLLDKQNQAVDDLLSLLPFLSDDLAGGLWRHHLGRLAYYRGDFGDALQQYCMEWKLHKEESALKARLQRSIASVLSDIGHLDMAQHLAEQALEKQQRNSDPEEYKTLGRLGEIYARQGDYAQAIEYFSQSWEIQSSRTREGQTAIYLGHAHLLEGDLSQAEAYYGQAEKADKKQNKGFNPYLVMGRIALAQRQGDAVQVKNLWETHQNKLDKLRGDKVLPAAVIATAVYLSDADQVELIDQYIEKLIAENYLIEVIFPLQLRHPNAAQLERVIKGLKQWQQGIDALEQVTEKSSQASSALTPALLLKALATVEQTSNWGALEGFLPRIYPMNLVLV
;
A
#
# COMPACT_ATOMS: atom_id res chain seq x y z
N MET A 1 27.78 2.81 -15.73
CA MET A 1 28.45 2.60 -14.41
C MET A 1 29.34 3.77 -14.01
N LEU A 2 30.25 4.26 -14.86
CA LEU A 2 31.16 5.37 -14.51
C LEU A 2 30.42 6.68 -14.12
N GLU A 3 29.38 7.05 -14.87
CA GLU A 3 28.56 8.24 -14.57
C GLU A 3 27.81 8.15 -13.22
N ALA A 4 27.24 6.98 -12.92
CA ALA A 4 26.55 6.75 -11.66
C ALA A 4 27.52 6.81 -10.46
N GLN A 5 28.75 6.32 -10.65
CA GLN A 5 29.81 6.44 -9.65
C GLN A 5 30.24 7.91 -9.48
N THR A 6 30.42 8.66 -10.56
CA THR A 6 30.76 10.09 -10.51
C THR A 6 29.67 10.93 -9.84
N LEU A 7 28.39 10.61 -10.07
CA LEU A 7 27.27 11.27 -9.38
C LEU A 7 27.25 10.91 -7.89
N LEU A 8 27.51 9.66 -7.54
CA LEU A 8 27.60 9.22 -6.15
C LEU A 8 28.74 9.92 -5.43
N ASP A 9 29.91 10.03 -6.06
CA ASP A 9 31.09 10.71 -5.50
C ASP A 9 30.83 12.21 -5.29
N LYS A 10 30.14 12.88 -6.24
CA LYS A 10 29.71 14.27 -6.08
C LYS A 10 28.69 14.44 -4.94
N GLN A 11 27.79 13.48 -4.78
CA GLN A 11 26.78 13.53 -3.74
C GLN A 11 27.40 13.28 -2.36
N ASN A 12 28.38 12.39 -2.27
CA ASN A 12 29.17 12.17 -1.06
C ASN A 12 29.99 13.41 -0.70
N GLN A 13 30.63 14.05 -1.69
CA GLN A 13 31.34 15.31 -1.46
C GLN A 13 30.41 16.43 -0.96
N ALA A 14 29.21 16.56 -1.53
CA ALA A 14 28.23 17.55 -1.08
C ALA A 14 27.70 17.24 0.32
N VAL A 15 27.59 15.96 0.69
CA VAL A 15 27.29 15.54 2.06
C VAL A 15 28.44 15.93 2.99
N ASP A 16 29.69 15.63 2.64
CA ASP A 16 30.87 16.00 3.43
C ASP A 16 30.98 17.52 3.64
N ASP A 17 30.67 18.30 2.60
CA ASP A 17 30.64 19.76 2.67
C ASP A 17 29.52 20.23 3.63
N LEU A 18 28.32 19.64 3.55
CA LEU A 18 27.20 19.92 4.45
C LEU A 18 27.50 19.51 5.90
N LEU A 19 28.18 18.39 6.10
CA LEU A 19 28.63 17.89 7.40
C LEU A 19 29.63 18.85 8.05
N SER A 20 30.51 19.47 7.26
CA SER A 20 31.45 20.47 7.75
C SER A 20 30.75 21.76 8.21
N LEU A 21 29.63 22.12 7.58
CA LEU A 21 28.85 23.32 7.88
C LEU A 21 27.84 23.08 9.02
N LEU A 22 27.30 21.87 9.14
CA LEU A 22 26.25 21.47 10.07
C LEU A 22 26.63 20.17 10.80
N PRO A 23 27.68 20.17 11.65
CA PRO A 23 28.25 18.96 12.24
C PRO A 23 27.29 18.21 13.18
N PHE A 24 26.23 18.86 13.65
CA PHE A 24 25.18 18.26 14.47
C PHE A 24 24.17 17.42 13.65
N LEU A 25 24.18 17.51 12.32
CA LEU A 25 23.40 16.65 11.41
C LEU A 25 24.21 15.42 10.96
N SER A 26 25.38 15.16 11.57
CA SER A 26 26.35 14.23 10.99
C SER A 26 25.91 12.79 10.95
N ASP A 27 25.28 12.32 12.02
CA ASP A 27 24.70 10.99 12.07
C ASP A 27 23.49 10.85 11.12
N ASP A 28 22.74 11.93 10.90
CA ASP A 28 21.57 11.96 10.01
C ASP A 28 21.97 11.93 8.51
N LEU A 29 23.04 12.64 8.17
CA LEU A 29 23.53 12.74 6.80
C LEU A 29 24.39 11.52 6.41
N ALA A 30 25.27 11.05 7.30
CA ALA A 30 26.11 9.88 7.07
C ALA A 30 25.32 8.56 7.18
N GLY A 31 24.31 8.50 8.04
CA GLY A 31 23.43 7.34 8.22
C GLY A 31 22.31 7.22 7.19
N GLY A 32 22.32 8.03 6.13
CA GLY A 32 21.29 7.99 5.08
C GLY A 32 19.90 8.46 5.52
N LEU A 33 19.74 8.99 6.74
CA LEU A 33 18.46 9.38 7.32
C LEU A 33 17.77 10.48 6.52
N TRP A 34 18.53 11.43 5.95
CA TRP A 34 17.96 12.41 5.03
C TRP A 34 17.25 11.76 3.83
N ARG A 35 17.90 10.78 3.19
CA ARG A 35 17.30 10.04 2.07
C ARG A 35 16.10 9.22 2.53
N HIS A 36 16.18 8.65 3.72
CA HIS A 36 15.05 7.96 4.33
C HIS A 36 13.83 8.86 4.46
N HIS A 37 14.05 10.09 4.94
CA HIS A 37 12.98 11.08 5.10
C HIS A 37 12.41 11.52 3.76
N LEU A 38 13.24 11.78 2.76
CA LEU A 38 12.77 12.09 1.41
C LEU A 38 11.96 10.94 0.82
N GLY A 39 12.45 9.70 0.93
CA GLY A 39 11.74 8.51 0.45
C GLY A 39 10.40 8.32 1.16
N ARG A 40 10.33 8.57 2.48
CA ARG A 40 9.06 8.54 3.23
C ARG A 40 8.10 9.64 2.80
N LEU A 41 8.59 10.85 2.54
CA LEU A 41 7.76 11.95 2.05
C LEU A 41 7.22 11.65 0.65
N ALA A 42 8.04 11.09 -0.23
CA ALA A 42 7.62 10.63 -1.55
C ALA A 42 6.56 9.53 -1.44
N TYR A 43 6.79 8.54 -0.56
CA TYR A 43 5.83 7.47 -0.25
C TYR A 43 4.47 8.02 0.19
N TYR A 44 4.42 8.96 1.15
CA TYR A 44 3.15 9.56 1.60
C TYR A 44 2.47 10.45 0.55
N ARG A 45 3.17 10.83 -0.52
CA ARG A 45 2.59 11.52 -1.69
C ARG A 45 2.15 10.55 -2.80
N GLY A 46 2.35 9.25 -2.61
CA GLY A 46 2.12 8.24 -3.64
C GLY A 46 3.16 8.22 -4.77
N ASP A 47 4.24 9.01 -4.65
CA ASP A 47 5.35 8.98 -5.62
C ASP A 47 6.30 7.84 -5.28
N PHE A 48 5.85 6.63 -5.58
CA PHE A 48 6.61 5.43 -5.25
C PHE A 48 7.89 5.28 -6.09
N GLY A 49 7.95 5.89 -7.27
CA GLY A 49 9.16 5.93 -8.10
C GLY A 49 10.27 6.72 -7.41
N ASP A 50 9.97 7.95 -6.97
CA ASP A 50 10.94 8.74 -6.19
C ASP A 50 11.24 8.08 -4.83
N ALA A 51 10.24 7.50 -4.16
CA ALA A 51 10.48 6.78 -2.91
C ALA A 51 11.53 5.67 -3.06
N LEU A 52 11.38 4.81 -4.07
CA LEU A 52 12.37 3.77 -4.39
C LEU A 52 13.71 4.38 -4.79
N GLN A 53 13.74 5.48 -5.54
CA GLN A 53 14.98 6.16 -5.90
C GLN A 53 15.76 6.61 -4.66
N GLN A 54 15.10 7.26 -3.69
CA GLN A 54 15.73 7.71 -2.45
C GLN A 54 16.23 6.52 -1.61
N TYR A 55 15.42 5.46 -1.50
CA TYR A 55 15.81 4.26 -0.76
C TYR A 55 16.93 3.47 -1.43
N CYS A 56 17.02 3.45 -2.77
CA CYS A 56 18.16 2.89 -3.49
C CYS A 56 19.45 3.66 -3.18
N MET A 57 19.36 4.98 -3.08
CA MET A 57 20.50 5.80 -2.71
C MET A 57 20.89 5.59 -1.24
N GLU A 58 19.93 5.44 -0.31
CA GLU A 58 20.18 5.06 1.09
C GLU A 58 20.82 3.67 1.19
N TRP A 59 20.33 2.70 0.41
CA TRP A 59 20.85 1.33 0.39
C TRP A 59 22.35 1.27 0.08
N LYS A 60 22.81 2.06 -0.91
CA LYS A 60 24.23 2.13 -1.30
C LYS A 60 25.14 2.66 -0.19
N LEU A 61 24.59 3.42 0.77
CA LEU A 61 25.35 3.95 1.91
C LEU A 61 25.51 2.89 3.01
N HIS A 62 24.58 1.95 3.15
CA HIS A 62 24.60 0.91 4.18
C HIS A 62 25.23 -0.39 3.68
N LYS A 63 26.56 -0.48 3.78
CA LYS A 63 27.31 -1.71 3.47
C LYS A 63 27.19 -2.80 4.54
N GLU A 64 26.90 -2.42 5.78
CA GLU A 64 26.83 -3.34 6.92
C GLU A 64 25.39 -3.70 7.31
N GLU A 65 25.22 -4.89 7.89
CA GLU A 65 23.95 -5.38 8.42
C GLU A 65 23.65 -4.69 9.77
N SER A 66 22.92 -3.56 9.74
CA SER A 66 22.59 -2.75 10.92
C SER A 66 21.08 -2.63 11.17
N ALA A 67 20.68 -2.11 12.34
CA ALA A 67 19.29 -1.77 12.65
C ALA A 67 18.71 -0.71 11.67
N LEU A 68 19.55 0.22 11.20
CA LEU A 68 19.17 1.18 10.15
C LEU A 68 18.82 0.46 8.84
N LYS A 69 19.57 -0.59 8.50
CA LYS A 69 19.27 -1.45 7.33
C LYS A 69 17.94 -2.19 7.49
N ALA A 70 17.62 -2.70 8.69
CA ALA A 70 16.32 -3.34 8.95
C ALA A 70 15.15 -2.36 8.74
N ARG A 71 15.30 -1.12 9.23
CA ARG A 71 14.31 -0.06 9.00
C ARG A 71 14.16 0.31 7.52
N LEU A 72 15.28 0.42 6.79
CA LEU A 72 15.26 0.65 5.34
C LEU A 72 14.55 -0.49 4.60
N GLN A 73 14.89 -1.75 4.92
CA GLN A 73 14.23 -2.93 4.35
C GLN A 73 12.72 -2.90 4.58
N ARG A 74 12.26 -2.55 5.79
CA ARG A 74 10.83 -2.37 6.10
C ARG A 74 10.17 -1.26 5.28
N SER A 75 10.84 -0.13 5.10
CA SER A 75 10.32 0.98 4.28
C SER A 75 10.23 0.60 2.81
N ILE A 76 11.24 -0.07 2.26
CA ILE A 76 11.22 -0.58 0.89
C ILE A 76 10.12 -1.63 0.73
N ALA A 77 9.99 -2.57 1.68
CA ALA A 77 8.93 -3.57 1.65
C ALA A 77 7.53 -2.94 1.65
N SER A 78 7.35 -1.83 2.37
CA SER A 78 6.08 -1.08 2.35
C SER A 78 5.77 -0.53 0.96
N VAL A 79 6.77 0.08 0.29
CA VAL A 79 6.60 0.59 -1.08
C VAL A 79 6.32 -0.55 -2.06
N LEU A 80 7.10 -1.63 -2.00
CA LEU A 80 6.93 -2.78 -2.90
C LEU A 80 5.59 -3.49 -2.70
N SER A 81 5.11 -3.57 -1.46
CA SER A 81 3.77 -4.08 -1.14
C SER A 81 2.68 -3.28 -1.87
N ASP A 82 2.77 -1.95 -1.82
CA ASP A 82 1.77 -1.06 -2.44
C ASP A 82 1.89 -1.03 -3.98
N ILE A 83 3.09 -1.26 -4.52
CA ILE A 83 3.32 -1.45 -5.97
C ILE A 83 2.95 -2.87 -6.44
N GLY A 84 2.64 -3.81 -5.55
CA GLY A 84 2.31 -5.19 -5.90
C GLY A 84 3.52 -6.08 -6.26
N HIS A 85 4.75 -5.63 -5.96
CA HIS A 85 5.96 -6.45 -6.07
C HIS A 85 6.16 -7.27 -4.78
N LEU A 86 5.23 -8.21 -4.58
CA LEU A 86 4.96 -8.81 -3.27
C LEU A 86 6.06 -9.76 -2.79
N ASP A 87 6.77 -10.48 -3.66
CA ASP A 87 7.77 -11.46 -3.20
C ASP A 87 9.01 -10.77 -2.63
N MET A 88 9.47 -9.71 -3.30
CA MET A 88 10.58 -8.91 -2.78
C MET A 88 10.14 -8.12 -1.54
N ALA A 89 8.89 -7.64 -1.50
CA ALA A 89 8.32 -7.03 -0.30
C ALA A 89 8.34 -7.99 0.90
N GLN A 90 7.83 -9.21 0.71
CA GLN A 90 7.81 -10.27 1.72
C GLN A 90 9.23 -10.54 2.21
N HIS A 91 10.15 -10.82 1.28
CA HIS A 91 11.51 -11.17 1.63
C HIS A 91 12.24 -10.07 2.42
N LEU A 92 12.09 -8.80 2.04
CA LEU A 92 12.69 -7.69 2.79
C LEU A 92 12.03 -7.49 4.15
N ALA A 93 10.71 -7.69 4.26
CA ALA A 93 10.00 -7.61 5.52
C ALA A 93 10.39 -8.73 6.50
N GLU A 94 10.55 -9.96 6.02
CA GLU A 94 11.05 -11.10 6.82
C GLU A 94 12.47 -10.84 7.33
N GLN A 95 13.38 -10.36 6.46
CA GLN A 95 14.74 -10.00 6.86
C GLN A 95 14.77 -8.87 7.90
N ALA A 96 13.88 -7.87 7.75
CA ALA A 96 13.74 -6.81 8.73
C ALA A 96 13.23 -7.37 10.07
N LEU A 97 12.20 -8.22 10.05
CA LEU A 97 11.60 -8.81 11.24
C LEU A 97 12.61 -9.66 12.02
N GLU A 98 13.36 -10.53 11.36
CA GLU A 98 14.37 -11.39 11.98
C GLU A 98 15.40 -10.56 12.79
N LYS A 99 15.83 -9.42 12.24
CA LYS A 99 16.76 -8.51 12.92
C LYS A 99 16.11 -7.78 14.08
N GLN A 100 14.86 -7.34 13.91
CA GLN A 100 14.10 -6.66 14.95
C GLN A 100 13.87 -7.57 16.15
N GLN A 101 13.51 -8.83 15.92
CA GLN A 101 13.33 -9.84 16.97
C GLN A 101 14.63 -10.11 17.72
N ARG A 102 15.77 -10.25 17.00
CA ARG A 102 17.09 -10.43 17.63
C ARG A 102 17.49 -9.28 18.56
N ASN A 103 17.04 -8.08 18.24
CA ASN A 103 17.39 -6.86 18.97
C ASN A 103 16.30 -6.38 19.93
N SER A 104 15.20 -7.13 20.08
CA SER A 104 14.03 -6.74 20.86
C SER A 104 13.50 -5.34 20.49
N ASP A 105 13.42 -5.06 19.18
CA ASP A 105 12.98 -3.77 18.66
C ASP A 105 11.49 -3.54 18.97
N PRO A 106 11.12 -2.46 19.69
CA PRO A 106 9.72 -2.16 20.00
C PRO A 106 8.85 -1.88 18.77
N GLU A 107 9.43 -1.67 17.58
CA GLU A 107 8.72 -1.49 16.33
C GLU A 107 8.43 -2.80 15.56
N GLU A 108 8.77 -3.98 16.10
CA GLU A 108 8.54 -5.27 15.40
C GLU A 108 7.08 -5.46 14.96
N TYR A 109 6.12 -4.95 15.74
CA TYR A 109 4.70 -5.03 15.42
C TYR A 109 4.35 -4.36 14.10
N LYS A 110 5.09 -3.33 13.67
CA LYS A 110 4.87 -2.64 12.39
C LYS A 110 5.26 -3.54 11.22
N THR A 111 6.32 -4.32 11.37
CA THR A 111 6.79 -5.26 10.35
C THR A 111 5.86 -6.46 10.24
N LEU A 112 5.41 -6.98 11.39
CA LEU A 112 4.38 -8.02 11.43
C LEU A 112 3.09 -7.55 10.75
N GLY A 113 2.63 -6.34 11.05
CA GLY A 113 1.46 -5.76 10.38
C GLY A 113 1.67 -5.62 8.87
N ARG A 114 2.87 -5.24 8.42
CA ARG A 114 3.18 -5.15 6.99
C ARG A 114 3.22 -6.52 6.32
N LEU A 115 3.76 -7.55 6.97
CA LEU A 115 3.70 -8.93 6.47
C LEU A 115 2.26 -9.39 6.33
N GLY A 116 1.40 -9.10 7.31
CA GLY A 116 -0.03 -9.39 7.23
C GLY A 116 -0.67 -8.79 5.97
N GLU A 117 -0.35 -7.53 5.65
CA GLU A 117 -0.86 -6.88 4.44
C GLU A 117 -0.30 -7.50 3.15
N ILE A 118 1.00 -7.85 3.14
CA ILE A 118 1.64 -8.51 1.99
C ILE A 118 0.94 -9.85 1.70
N TYR A 119 0.72 -10.69 2.72
CA TYR A 119 0.01 -11.96 2.56
C TYR A 119 -1.46 -11.75 2.14
N ALA A 120 -2.13 -10.73 2.66
CA ALA A 120 -3.49 -10.39 2.22
C ALA A 120 -3.52 -10.00 0.73
N ARG A 121 -2.53 -9.24 0.24
CA ARG A 121 -2.36 -8.88 -1.18
C ARG A 121 -1.98 -10.08 -2.05
N GLN A 122 -1.28 -11.07 -1.49
CA GLN A 122 -0.97 -12.35 -2.15
C GLN A 122 -2.20 -13.27 -2.24
N GLY A 123 -3.23 -13.03 -1.42
CA GLY A 123 -4.42 -13.87 -1.30
C GLY A 123 -4.28 -15.00 -0.26
N ASP A 124 -3.18 -15.05 0.48
CA ASP A 124 -2.99 -15.97 1.61
C ASP A 124 -3.54 -15.34 2.89
N TYR A 125 -4.86 -15.38 3.03
CA TYR A 125 -5.55 -14.75 4.16
C TYR A 125 -5.24 -15.43 5.50
N ALA A 126 -4.92 -16.72 5.49
CA ALA A 126 -4.56 -17.45 6.70
C ALA A 126 -3.24 -16.94 7.30
N GLN A 127 -2.20 -16.80 6.47
CA GLN A 127 -0.94 -16.16 6.90
C GLN A 127 -1.16 -14.69 7.26
N ALA A 128 -1.99 -13.97 6.52
CA ALA A 128 -2.32 -12.58 6.85
C ALA A 128 -2.90 -12.45 8.27
N ILE A 129 -3.87 -13.29 8.63
CA ILE A 129 -4.49 -13.34 9.96
C ILE A 129 -3.45 -13.66 11.03
N GLU A 130 -2.55 -14.61 10.79
CA GLU A 130 -1.49 -14.97 11.73
C GLU A 130 -0.58 -13.77 12.04
N TYR A 131 -0.03 -13.12 11.02
CA TYR A 131 0.86 -11.98 11.20
C TYR A 131 0.16 -10.76 11.79
N PHE A 132 -1.07 -10.46 11.38
CA PHE A 132 -1.86 -9.40 12.01
C PHE A 132 -2.17 -9.71 13.48
N SER A 133 -2.43 -10.97 13.84
CA SER A 133 -2.69 -11.39 15.22
C SER A 133 -1.44 -11.22 16.09
N GLN A 134 -0.28 -11.65 15.61
CA GLN A 134 1.00 -11.42 16.30
C GLN A 134 1.27 -9.91 16.49
N SER A 135 1.05 -9.10 15.44
CA SER A 135 1.16 -7.63 15.51
C SER A 135 0.22 -7.03 16.56
N TRP A 136 -1.01 -7.53 16.65
CA TRP A 136 -2.01 -7.06 17.62
C TRP A 136 -1.67 -7.43 19.07
N GLU A 137 -1.10 -8.60 19.29
CA GLU A 137 -0.72 -9.11 20.62
C GLU A 137 0.44 -8.33 21.22
N ILE A 138 1.46 -8.02 20.41
CA ILE A 138 2.66 -7.27 20.85
C ILE A 138 2.32 -5.81 21.15
N GLN A 139 1.32 -5.24 20.47
CA GLN A 139 0.87 -3.89 20.76
C GLN A 139 0.33 -3.77 22.20
N SER A 140 0.96 -2.89 22.99
CA SER A 140 0.50 -2.57 24.32
C SER A 140 -0.96 -2.08 24.30
N SER A 141 -1.71 -2.32 25.38
CA SER A 141 -3.11 -1.86 25.49
C SER A 141 -3.28 -0.33 25.33
N ARG A 142 -2.20 0.45 25.49
CA ARG A 142 -2.18 1.91 25.28
C ARG A 142 -1.86 2.32 23.84
N THR A 143 -1.15 1.48 23.09
CA THR A 143 -0.71 1.74 21.70
C THR A 143 -1.48 0.90 20.67
N ARG A 144 -2.38 0.03 21.11
CA ARG A 144 -3.20 -0.82 20.25
C ARG A 144 -4.16 0.04 19.43
N GLU A 145 -3.78 0.30 18.18
CA GLU A 145 -4.55 1.11 17.24
C GLU A 145 -5.65 0.29 16.60
N GLY A 146 -6.84 0.88 16.40
CA GLY A 146 -7.96 0.20 15.73
C GLY A 146 -7.59 -0.33 14.34
N GLN A 147 -6.53 0.18 13.71
CA GLN A 147 -6.05 -0.21 12.38
C GLN A 147 -5.75 -1.71 12.26
N THR A 148 -4.98 -2.32 13.17
CA THR A 148 -4.66 -3.76 13.06
C THR A 148 -5.92 -4.63 13.21
N ALA A 149 -6.86 -4.25 14.09
CA ALA A 149 -8.16 -4.95 14.18
C ALA A 149 -9.01 -4.77 12.91
N ILE A 150 -8.94 -3.62 12.24
CA ILE A 150 -9.62 -3.42 10.95
C ILE A 150 -9.05 -4.38 9.91
N TYR A 151 -7.72 -4.51 9.83
CA TYR A 151 -7.08 -5.42 8.88
C TYR A 151 -7.33 -6.90 9.19
N LEU A 152 -7.40 -7.30 10.47
CA LEU A 152 -7.91 -8.62 10.86
C LEU A 152 -9.33 -8.84 10.37
N GLY A 153 -10.19 -7.82 10.53
CA GLY A 153 -11.56 -7.86 10.01
C GLY A 153 -11.61 -8.02 8.48
N HIS A 154 -10.76 -7.31 7.75
CA HIS A 154 -10.63 -7.45 6.28
C HIS A 154 -10.14 -8.85 5.88
N ALA A 155 -9.13 -9.39 6.58
CA ALA A 155 -8.57 -10.70 6.26
C ALA A 155 -9.59 -11.83 6.50
N HIS A 156 -10.31 -11.80 7.64
CA HIS A 156 -11.40 -12.75 7.90
C HIS A 156 -12.56 -12.59 6.92
N LEU A 157 -12.89 -11.35 6.53
CA LEU A 157 -13.91 -11.09 5.52
C LEU A 157 -13.54 -11.77 4.19
N LEU A 158 -12.28 -11.64 3.76
CA LEU A 158 -11.76 -12.24 2.53
C LEU A 158 -11.65 -13.77 2.60
N GLU A 159 -11.32 -14.31 3.78
CA GLU A 159 -11.36 -15.75 4.07
C GLU A 159 -12.81 -16.32 4.08
N GLY A 160 -13.81 -15.46 4.25
CA GLY A 160 -15.23 -15.83 4.28
C GLY A 160 -15.82 -15.98 5.69
N ASP A 161 -15.03 -15.74 6.73
CA ASP A 161 -15.52 -15.73 8.12
C ASP A 161 -16.12 -14.36 8.47
N LEU A 162 -17.38 -14.18 8.08
CA LEU A 162 -18.14 -12.95 8.32
C LEU A 162 -18.32 -12.64 9.81
N SER A 163 -18.37 -13.68 10.66
CA SER A 163 -18.58 -13.53 12.10
C SER A 163 -17.33 -12.98 12.79
N GLN A 164 -16.15 -13.50 12.45
CA GLN A 164 -14.89 -12.95 12.94
C GLN A 164 -14.63 -11.56 12.36
N ALA A 165 -14.95 -11.33 11.08
CA ALA A 165 -14.85 -9.99 10.49
C ALA A 165 -15.65 -8.95 11.30
N GLU A 166 -16.91 -9.25 11.62
CA GLU A 166 -17.76 -8.39 12.45
C GLU A 166 -17.19 -8.19 13.86
N ALA A 167 -16.72 -9.27 14.50
CA ALA A 167 -16.12 -9.21 15.83
C ALA A 167 -14.91 -8.27 15.87
N TYR A 168 -14.01 -8.36 14.88
CA TYR A 168 -12.83 -7.51 14.78
C TYR A 168 -13.16 -6.06 14.43
N TYR A 169 -14.14 -5.80 13.56
CA TYR A 169 -14.65 -4.43 13.36
C TYR A 169 -15.23 -3.83 14.64
N GLY A 170 -15.92 -4.63 15.47
CA GLY A 170 -16.38 -4.21 16.78
C GLY A 170 -15.24 -3.91 17.77
N GLN A 171 -14.14 -4.67 17.70
CA GLN A 171 -12.93 -4.38 18.49
C GLN A 171 -12.26 -3.09 18.02
N ALA A 172 -12.14 -2.88 16.72
CA ALA A 172 -11.60 -1.66 16.13
C ALA A 172 -12.40 -0.42 16.55
N GLU A 173 -13.74 -0.49 16.51
CA GLU A 173 -14.60 0.61 16.94
C GLU A 173 -14.39 0.96 18.42
N LYS A 174 -14.24 -0.05 19.29
CA LYS A 174 -13.93 0.14 20.71
C LYS A 174 -12.56 0.80 20.89
N ALA A 175 -11.56 0.40 20.11
CA ALA A 175 -10.22 0.99 20.14
C ALA A 175 -10.22 2.45 19.67
N ASP A 176 -10.90 2.75 18.56
CA ASP A 176 -11.03 4.11 18.02
C ASP A 176 -11.75 5.04 19.00
N LYS A 177 -12.83 4.57 19.65
CA LYS A 177 -13.52 5.32 20.72
C LYS A 177 -12.60 5.65 21.89
N LYS A 178 -11.77 4.71 22.35
CA LYS A 178 -10.79 4.94 23.43
C LYS A 178 -9.74 6.00 23.05
N GLN A 179 -9.41 6.11 21.77
CA GLN A 179 -8.46 7.08 21.24
C GLN A 179 -9.13 8.41 20.80
N ASN A 180 -10.42 8.60 21.08
CA ASN A 180 -11.21 9.74 20.59
C ASN A 180 -11.16 9.90 19.05
N LYS A 181 -10.97 8.81 18.30
CA LYS A 181 -11.07 8.77 16.84
C LYS A 181 -12.54 8.60 16.45
N GLY A 182 -13.19 9.70 16.06
CA GLY A 182 -14.63 9.71 15.75
C GLY A 182 -15.02 9.22 14.34
N PHE A 183 -14.06 9.09 13.41
CA PHE A 183 -14.31 8.62 12.05
C PHE A 183 -13.08 7.89 11.50
N ASN A 184 -13.26 6.65 11.07
CA ASN A 184 -12.22 5.84 10.45
C ASN A 184 -12.72 5.27 9.11
N PRO A 185 -12.21 5.75 7.97
CA PRO A 185 -12.75 5.34 6.66
C PRO A 185 -12.45 3.88 6.33
N TYR A 186 -11.37 3.30 6.85
CA TYR A 186 -11.04 1.89 6.65
C TYR A 186 -12.00 0.94 7.39
N LEU A 187 -12.48 1.36 8.58
CA LEU A 187 -13.53 0.63 9.30
C LEU A 187 -14.86 0.70 8.54
N VAL A 188 -15.23 1.88 8.02
CA VAL A 188 -16.47 2.05 7.22
C VAL A 188 -16.39 1.21 5.95
N MET A 189 -15.25 1.19 5.27
CA MET A 189 -14.99 0.35 4.10
C MET A 189 -15.22 -1.13 4.42
N GLY A 190 -14.64 -1.63 5.53
CA GLY A 190 -14.83 -3.01 5.97
C GLY A 190 -16.28 -3.35 6.30
N ARG A 191 -17.00 -2.43 6.95
CA ARG A 191 -18.43 -2.61 7.28
C ARG A 191 -19.34 -2.63 6.06
N ILE A 192 -19.06 -1.79 5.06
CA ILE A 192 -19.81 -1.79 3.80
C ILE A 192 -19.58 -3.10 3.06
N ALA A 193 -18.33 -3.55 2.95
CA ALA A 193 -17.99 -4.82 2.32
C ALA A 193 -18.65 -6.02 3.05
N LEU A 194 -18.69 -6.00 4.39
CA LEU A 194 -19.41 -7.00 5.18
C LEU A 194 -20.92 -7.01 4.89
N ALA A 195 -21.57 -5.85 4.91
CA ALA A 195 -23.00 -5.74 4.59
C ALA A 195 -23.31 -6.24 3.17
N GLN A 196 -22.42 -5.94 2.22
CA GLN A 196 -22.54 -6.40 0.85
C GLN A 196 -22.45 -7.94 0.75
N ARG A 197 -21.49 -8.57 1.44
CA ARG A 197 -21.38 -10.06 1.51
C ARG A 197 -22.56 -10.73 2.24
N GLN A 198 -23.23 -9.99 3.13
CA GLN A 198 -24.45 -10.45 3.79
C GLN A 198 -25.71 -10.28 2.91
N GLY A 199 -25.60 -9.60 1.76
CA GLY A 199 -26.75 -9.25 0.91
C GLY A 199 -27.61 -8.14 1.48
N ASP A 200 -27.12 -7.36 2.46
CA ASP A 200 -27.85 -6.26 3.09
C ASP A 200 -27.60 -4.94 2.36
N ALA A 201 -28.28 -4.78 1.22
CA ALA A 201 -28.22 -3.57 0.41
C ALA A 201 -28.73 -2.32 1.15
N VAL A 202 -29.65 -2.48 2.10
CA VAL A 202 -30.18 -1.38 2.92
C VAL A 202 -29.07 -0.85 3.82
N GLN A 203 -28.30 -1.74 4.46
CA GLN A 203 -27.19 -1.35 5.31
C GLN A 203 -26.03 -0.73 4.53
N VAL A 204 -25.72 -1.22 3.32
CA VAL A 204 -24.75 -0.58 2.41
C VAL A 204 -25.13 0.88 2.16
N LYS A 205 -26.39 1.14 1.76
CA LYS A 205 -26.90 2.48 1.49
C LYS A 205 -26.86 3.38 2.73
N ASN A 206 -27.32 2.87 3.88
CA ASN A 206 -27.32 3.62 5.14
C ASN A 206 -25.90 4.03 5.57
N LEU A 207 -24.92 3.12 5.46
CA LEU A 207 -23.52 3.41 5.79
C LEU A 207 -22.92 4.46 4.85
N TRP A 208 -23.23 4.39 3.56
CA TRP A 208 -22.84 5.41 2.59
C TRP A 208 -23.42 6.78 2.94
N GLU A 209 -24.75 6.90 3.06
CA GLU A 209 -25.44 8.18 3.32
C GLU A 209 -24.98 8.85 4.61
N THR A 210 -24.66 8.05 5.64
CA THR A 210 -24.16 8.53 6.94
C THR A 210 -22.76 9.15 6.83
N HIS A 211 -21.92 8.68 5.89
CA HIS A 211 -20.50 9.00 5.84
C HIS A 211 -20.03 9.73 4.58
N GLN A 212 -20.84 9.82 3.53
CA GLN A 212 -20.48 10.42 2.22
C GLN A 212 -19.82 11.81 2.36
N ASN A 213 -20.40 12.71 3.16
CA ASN A 213 -19.87 14.06 3.37
C ASN A 213 -18.46 14.08 3.98
N LYS A 214 -18.10 13.06 4.76
CA LYS A 214 -16.75 12.91 5.34
C LYS A 214 -15.82 12.25 4.33
N LEU A 215 -16.30 11.23 3.61
CA LEU A 215 -15.55 10.52 2.57
C LEU A 215 -15.15 11.46 1.43
N ASP A 216 -16.04 12.35 1.00
CA ASP A 216 -15.77 13.30 -0.09
C ASP A 216 -14.64 14.28 0.21
N LYS A 217 -14.40 14.56 1.50
CA LYS A 217 -13.35 15.46 1.98
C LYS A 217 -12.00 14.76 2.14
N LEU A 218 -11.92 13.43 1.99
CA LEU A 218 -10.66 12.69 2.08
C LEU A 218 -9.76 13.01 0.89
N ARG A 219 -8.46 13.06 1.16
CA ARG A 219 -7.35 13.37 0.23
C ARG A 219 -6.16 12.49 0.60
N GLY A 220 -5.19 12.36 -0.31
CA GLY A 220 -3.98 11.56 -0.09
C GLY A 220 -4.29 10.11 0.29
N ASP A 221 -3.61 9.64 1.34
CA ASP A 221 -3.63 8.26 1.85
C ASP A 221 -5.00 7.72 2.31
N LYS A 222 -6.03 8.56 2.31
CA LYS A 222 -7.40 8.24 2.73
C LYS A 222 -8.40 8.21 1.59
N VAL A 223 -7.98 8.49 0.35
CA VAL A 223 -8.86 8.40 -0.82
C VAL A 223 -9.25 6.95 -1.11
N LEU A 224 -8.31 6.01 -0.94
CA LEU A 224 -8.53 4.60 -1.25
C LEU A 224 -9.79 4.00 -0.59
N PRO A 225 -9.99 4.07 0.74
CA PRO A 225 -11.19 3.49 1.33
C PRO A 225 -12.48 4.14 0.84
N ALA A 226 -12.48 5.44 0.51
CA ALA A 226 -13.65 6.09 -0.06
C ALA A 226 -13.96 5.62 -1.48
N ALA A 227 -12.94 5.32 -2.29
CA ALA A 227 -13.13 4.77 -3.63
C ALA A 227 -13.64 3.31 -3.61
N VAL A 228 -13.16 2.49 -2.66
CA VAL A 228 -13.67 1.13 -2.44
C VAL A 228 -15.15 1.18 -2.05
N ILE A 229 -15.51 2.08 -1.14
CA ILE A 229 -16.90 2.30 -0.73
C ILE A 229 -17.76 2.76 -1.93
N ALA A 230 -17.30 3.74 -2.69
CA ALA A 230 -18.01 4.22 -3.88
C ALA A 230 -18.22 3.10 -4.91
N THR A 231 -17.24 2.22 -5.07
CA THR A 231 -17.33 1.03 -5.92
C THR A 231 -18.37 0.04 -5.40
N ALA A 232 -18.42 -0.23 -4.09
CA ALA A 232 -19.46 -1.08 -3.50
C ALA A 232 -20.88 -0.52 -3.70
N VAL A 233 -21.03 0.81 -3.53
CA VAL A 233 -22.31 1.50 -3.76
C VAL A 233 -22.72 1.36 -5.23
N TYR A 234 -21.79 1.61 -6.16
CA TYR A 234 -22.04 1.46 -7.59
C TYR A 234 -22.42 0.03 -7.99
N LEU A 235 -21.76 -0.98 -7.42
CA LEU A 235 -22.10 -2.39 -7.65
C LEU A 235 -23.49 -2.77 -7.11
N SER A 236 -23.97 -2.04 -6.09
CA SER A 236 -25.29 -2.27 -5.48
C SER A 236 -26.41 -1.44 -6.12
N ASP A 237 -26.06 -0.29 -6.71
CA ASP A 237 -26.97 0.67 -7.35
C ASP A 237 -26.25 1.31 -8.55
N ALA A 238 -26.51 0.77 -9.75
CA ALA A 238 -25.82 1.12 -10.98
C ALA A 238 -26.10 2.56 -11.46
N ASP A 239 -27.08 3.27 -10.88
CA ASP A 239 -27.41 4.64 -11.24
C ASP A 239 -26.39 5.66 -10.68
N GLN A 240 -25.51 5.25 -9.77
CA GLN A 240 -24.47 6.09 -9.14
C GLN A 240 -23.22 6.28 -10.02
N VAL A 241 -23.42 6.57 -11.30
CA VAL A 241 -22.35 6.67 -12.30
C VAL A 241 -21.38 7.84 -12.04
N GLU A 242 -21.92 9.01 -11.70
CA GLU A 242 -21.10 10.21 -11.43
C GLU A 242 -20.21 10.03 -10.19
N LEU A 243 -20.68 9.23 -9.22
CA LEU A 243 -19.96 8.93 -8.00
C LEU A 243 -18.68 8.14 -8.28
N ILE A 244 -18.78 7.05 -9.07
CA ILE A 244 -17.61 6.23 -9.39
C ILE A 244 -16.60 6.99 -10.26
N ASP A 245 -17.06 7.80 -11.22
CA ASP A 245 -16.20 8.63 -12.05
C ASP A 245 -15.41 9.66 -11.21
N GLN A 246 -16.04 10.27 -10.20
CA GLN A 246 -15.36 11.15 -9.25
C GLN A 246 -14.22 10.43 -8.51
N TYR A 247 -14.44 9.20 -8.05
CA TYR A 247 -13.44 8.47 -7.26
C TYR A 247 -12.33 7.84 -8.13
N ILE A 248 -12.61 7.52 -9.39
CA ILE A 248 -11.58 7.18 -10.39
C ILE A 248 -10.57 8.32 -10.52
N GLU A 249 -11.05 9.56 -10.72
CA GLU A 249 -10.16 10.72 -10.84
C GLU A 249 -9.34 10.95 -9.57
N LYS A 250 -9.94 10.79 -8.38
CA LYS A 250 -9.21 10.90 -7.12
C LYS A 250 -8.13 9.82 -6.97
N LEU A 251 -8.41 8.56 -7.33
CA LEU A 251 -7.43 7.48 -7.27
C LEU A 251 -6.24 7.76 -8.20
N ILE A 252 -6.50 8.19 -9.44
CA ILE A 252 -5.43 8.56 -10.38
C ILE A 252 -4.62 9.74 -9.85
N ALA A 253 -5.27 10.78 -9.31
CA ALA A 253 -4.61 11.96 -8.78
C ALA A 253 -3.69 11.66 -7.58
N GLU A 254 -4.05 10.67 -6.76
CA GLU A 254 -3.30 10.26 -5.56
C GLU A 254 -2.42 9.02 -5.81
N ASN A 255 -2.20 8.64 -7.07
CA ASN A 255 -1.32 7.53 -7.49
C ASN A 255 -1.73 6.13 -6.98
N TYR A 256 -3.02 5.86 -6.79
CA TYR A 256 -3.53 4.49 -6.55
C TYR A 256 -3.70 3.72 -7.87
N LEU A 257 -2.59 3.48 -8.56
CA LEU A 257 -2.58 3.06 -9.97
C LEU A 257 -2.98 1.60 -10.20
N ILE A 258 -2.79 0.74 -9.19
CA ILE A 258 -3.24 -0.66 -9.23
C ILE A 258 -4.72 -0.72 -8.85
N GLU A 259 -5.10 -0.01 -7.80
CA GLU A 259 -6.45 -0.03 -7.26
C GLU A 259 -7.45 0.60 -8.23
N VAL A 260 -7.06 1.62 -8.99
CA VAL A 260 -7.93 2.25 -10.00
C VAL A 260 -8.28 1.35 -11.18
N ILE A 261 -7.49 0.30 -11.45
CA ILE A 261 -7.79 -0.66 -12.52
C ILE A 261 -9.18 -1.28 -12.33
N PHE A 262 -9.61 -1.50 -11.08
CA PHE A 262 -10.90 -2.09 -10.79
C PHE A 262 -12.07 -1.21 -11.25
N PRO A 263 -12.28 0.02 -10.73
CA PRO A 263 -13.37 0.87 -11.20
C PRO A 263 -13.18 1.31 -12.67
N LEU A 264 -11.95 1.40 -13.18
CA LEU A 264 -11.70 1.66 -14.60
C LEU A 264 -12.23 0.56 -15.51
N GLN A 265 -12.13 -0.70 -15.10
CA GLN A 265 -12.71 -1.81 -15.85
C GLN A 265 -14.24 -1.68 -15.97
N LEU A 266 -14.90 -1.13 -14.94
CA LEU A 266 -16.35 -0.93 -14.93
C LEU A 266 -16.80 0.25 -15.80
N ARG A 267 -15.99 1.30 -15.89
CA ARG A 267 -16.37 2.59 -16.52
C ARG A 267 -15.73 2.85 -17.88
N HIS A 268 -14.64 2.15 -18.19
CA HIS A 268 -13.71 2.39 -19.29
C HIS A 268 -13.09 3.81 -19.26
N PRO A 269 -11.77 3.96 -19.07
CA PRO A 269 -11.12 5.26 -19.03
C PRO A 269 -11.16 6.01 -20.37
N ASN A 270 -11.08 7.33 -20.26
CA ASN A 270 -10.68 8.16 -21.39
C ASN A 270 -9.15 8.09 -21.64
N ALA A 271 -8.70 8.56 -22.80
CA ALA A 271 -7.29 8.48 -23.19
C ALA A 271 -6.33 9.17 -22.20
N ALA A 272 -6.74 10.29 -21.59
CA ALA A 272 -5.90 11.02 -20.63
C ALA A 272 -5.76 10.28 -19.30
N GLN A 273 -6.83 9.63 -18.82
CA GLN A 273 -6.78 8.77 -17.63
C GLN A 273 -5.84 7.59 -17.86
N LEU A 274 -5.99 6.92 -19.01
CA LEU A 274 -5.17 5.76 -19.35
C LEU A 274 -3.69 6.13 -19.49
N GLU A 275 -3.39 7.26 -20.15
CA GLU A 275 -2.02 7.77 -20.28
C GLU A 275 -1.37 8.03 -18.91
N ARG A 276 -2.09 8.63 -17.96
CA ARG A 276 -1.60 8.89 -16.59
C ARG A 276 -1.28 7.59 -15.85
N VAL A 277 -2.18 6.62 -15.90
CA VAL A 277 -1.98 5.30 -15.27
C VAL A 277 -0.77 4.59 -15.85
N ILE A 278 -0.68 4.51 -17.18
CA ILE A 278 0.45 3.86 -17.88
C ILE A 278 1.77 4.57 -17.55
N LYS A 279 1.79 5.90 -17.54
CA LYS A 279 2.99 6.68 -17.21
C LYS A 279 3.46 6.39 -15.78
N GLY A 280 2.56 6.39 -14.80
CA GLY A 280 2.91 6.12 -13.41
C GLY A 280 3.39 4.68 -13.20
N LEU A 281 2.72 3.69 -13.82
CA LEU A 281 3.16 2.29 -13.76
C LEU A 281 4.56 2.09 -14.37
N LYS A 282 4.90 2.81 -15.45
CA LYS A 282 6.26 2.81 -16.02
C LYS A 282 7.29 3.40 -15.05
N GLN A 283 6.95 4.47 -14.35
CA GLN A 283 7.84 5.06 -13.34
C GLN A 283 8.06 4.10 -12.16
N TRP A 284 7.00 3.42 -11.70
CA TRP A 284 7.12 2.39 -10.66
C TRP A 284 8.00 1.24 -11.11
N GLN A 285 7.83 0.76 -12.35
CA GLN A 285 8.68 -0.30 -12.90
C GLN A 285 10.15 0.12 -12.97
N GLN A 286 10.45 1.35 -13.39
CA GLN A 286 11.83 1.86 -13.39
C GLN A 286 12.43 1.90 -11.98
N GLY A 287 11.64 2.28 -10.97
CA GLY A 287 12.07 2.25 -9.57
C GLY A 287 12.37 0.84 -9.07
N ILE A 288 11.53 -0.14 -9.44
CA ILE A 288 11.77 -1.56 -9.17
C ILE A 288 13.08 -2.01 -9.82
N ASP A 289 13.26 -1.77 -11.12
CA ASP A 289 14.43 -2.22 -11.87
C ASP A 289 15.73 -1.65 -11.25
N ALA A 290 15.69 -0.39 -10.81
CA ALA A 290 16.81 0.25 -10.12
C ALA A 290 17.10 -0.39 -8.75
N LEU A 291 16.06 -0.77 -8.01
CA LEU A 291 16.20 -1.43 -6.72
C LEU A 291 16.78 -2.84 -6.87
N GLU A 292 16.29 -3.63 -7.81
CA GLU A 292 16.78 -4.99 -8.09
C GLU A 292 18.28 -4.96 -8.45
N GLN A 293 18.72 -3.97 -9.24
CA GLN A 293 20.13 -3.78 -9.56
C GLN A 293 20.98 -3.48 -8.32
N VAL A 294 20.49 -2.65 -7.41
CA VAL A 294 21.25 -2.20 -6.23
C VAL A 294 21.26 -3.24 -5.10
N THR A 295 20.23 -4.07 -5.05
CA THR A 295 20.10 -5.15 -4.06
C THR A 295 20.71 -6.47 -4.52
N GLU A 296 21.16 -6.55 -5.78
CA GLU A 296 21.67 -7.76 -6.44
C GLU A 296 20.68 -8.96 -6.35
N LYS A 297 19.38 -8.65 -6.25
CA LYS A 297 18.30 -9.62 -6.19
C LYS A 297 17.37 -9.39 -7.36
N SER A 298 17.26 -10.39 -8.22
CA SER A 298 16.14 -10.51 -9.16
C SER A 298 15.03 -11.31 -8.48
N SER A 299 13.80 -10.82 -8.45
CA SER A 299 12.69 -11.70 -8.08
C SER A 299 12.47 -12.74 -9.16
N GLN A 300 12.24 -13.99 -8.76
CA GLN A 300 11.67 -14.97 -9.68
C GLN A 300 10.27 -14.50 -10.09
N ALA A 301 9.85 -14.84 -11.33
CA ALA A 301 8.54 -14.48 -11.85
C ALA A 301 7.44 -15.10 -10.97
N SER A 302 6.94 -14.31 -10.02
CA SER A 302 5.76 -14.65 -9.25
C SER A 302 4.51 -14.36 -10.06
N SER A 303 3.46 -15.10 -9.73
CA SER A 303 2.13 -14.84 -10.25
C SER A 303 1.60 -13.45 -9.83
N ALA A 304 2.25 -12.73 -8.90
CA ALA A 304 1.88 -11.43 -8.30
C ALA A 304 1.37 -10.36 -9.28
N LEU A 305 0.50 -9.47 -8.81
CA LEU A 305 -0.04 -8.34 -9.59
C LEU A 305 1.00 -7.21 -9.68
N THR A 306 1.88 -7.27 -10.68
CA THR A 306 3.00 -6.31 -10.83
C THR A 306 2.72 -5.21 -11.87
N PRO A 307 3.44 -4.06 -11.80
CA PRO A 307 3.33 -3.01 -12.81
C PRO A 307 3.66 -3.51 -14.23
N ALA A 308 4.68 -4.35 -14.39
CA ALA A 308 5.03 -4.96 -15.67
C ALA A 308 3.87 -5.77 -16.29
N LEU A 309 3.18 -6.58 -15.48
CA LEU A 309 2.04 -7.37 -15.94
C LEU A 309 0.86 -6.48 -16.32
N LEU A 310 0.54 -5.48 -15.50
CA LEU A 310 -0.51 -4.51 -15.81
C LEU A 310 -0.20 -3.71 -17.06
N LEU A 311 1.04 -3.25 -17.26
CA LEU A 311 1.45 -2.55 -18.48
C LEU A 311 1.26 -3.40 -19.74
N LYS A 312 1.57 -4.71 -19.66
CA LYS A 312 1.32 -5.64 -20.77
C LYS A 312 -0.18 -5.80 -21.06
N ALA A 313 -1.00 -5.90 -20.03
CA ALA A 313 -2.44 -6.01 -20.18
C ALA A 313 -3.04 -4.71 -20.75
N LEU A 314 -2.66 -3.55 -20.22
CA LEU A 314 -3.11 -2.24 -20.71
C LEU A 314 -2.69 -1.98 -22.16
N ALA A 315 -1.49 -2.41 -22.58
CA ALA A 315 -1.10 -2.33 -23.98
C ALA A 315 -2.02 -3.16 -24.91
N THR A 316 -2.49 -4.32 -24.42
CA THR A 316 -3.50 -5.11 -25.15
C THR A 316 -4.82 -4.36 -25.23
N VAL A 317 -5.26 -3.77 -24.13
CA VAL A 317 -6.47 -2.94 -24.08
C VAL A 317 -6.39 -1.77 -25.05
N GLU A 318 -5.27 -1.05 -25.11
CA GLU A 318 -5.05 0.06 -26.04
C GLU A 318 -5.14 -0.37 -27.50
N GLN A 319 -4.62 -1.56 -27.83
CA GLN A 319 -4.58 -2.07 -29.20
C GLN A 319 -5.93 -2.63 -29.68
N THR A 320 -6.64 -3.33 -28.80
CA THR A 320 -7.83 -4.10 -29.19
C THR A 320 -9.13 -3.55 -28.65
N SER A 321 -9.09 -2.52 -27.79
CA SER A 321 -10.24 -2.04 -26.99
C SER A 321 -10.92 -3.15 -26.17
N ASN A 322 -10.20 -4.24 -25.89
CA ASN A 322 -10.73 -5.39 -25.14
C ASN A 322 -10.32 -5.29 -23.66
N TRP A 323 -11.21 -4.73 -22.86
CA TRP A 323 -11.06 -4.59 -21.42
C TRP A 323 -11.05 -5.94 -20.70
N GLY A 324 -11.54 -7.03 -21.30
CA GLY A 324 -11.49 -8.38 -20.73
C GLY A 324 -10.08 -8.86 -20.36
N ALA A 325 -9.04 -8.26 -20.96
CA ALA A 325 -7.64 -8.53 -20.59
C ALA A 325 -7.31 -8.19 -19.12
N LEU A 326 -8.12 -7.37 -18.45
CA LEU A 326 -7.91 -6.96 -17.06
C LEU A 326 -8.72 -7.78 -16.04
N GLU A 327 -9.72 -8.56 -16.47
CA GLU A 327 -10.66 -9.26 -15.58
C GLU A 327 -9.96 -10.21 -14.60
N GLY A 328 -8.92 -10.92 -15.07
CA GLY A 328 -8.15 -11.84 -14.24
C GLY A 328 -7.38 -11.17 -13.08
N PHE A 329 -7.19 -9.84 -13.12
CA PHE A 329 -6.53 -9.11 -12.04
C PHE A 329 -7.50 -8.64 -10.96
N LEU A 330 -8.79 -8.44 -11.26
CA LEU A 330 -9.74 -7.81 -10.33
C LEU A 330 -9.81 -8.49 -8.97
N PRO A 331 -9.88 -9.84 -8.85
CA PRO A 331 -9.91 -10.52 -7.56
C PRO A 331 -8.66 -10.31 -6.69
N ARG A 332 -7.58 -9.81 -7.30
CA ARG A 332 -6.25 -9.68 -6.72
C ARG A 332 -5.91 -8.24 -6.34
N ILE A 333 -6.77 -7.28 -6.70
CA ILE A 333 -6.61 -5.87 -6.36
C ILE A 333 -7.13 -5.67 -4.94
N TYR A 334 -6.27 -5.82 -3.94
CA TYR A 334 -6.59 -5.44 -2.57
C TYR A 334 -6.47 -3.92 -2.39
N PRO A 335 -7.37 -3.25 -1.63
CA PRO A 335 -8.56 -3.76 -0.95
C PRO A 335 -9.85 -3.73 -1.80
N MET A 336 -9.78 -3.48 -3.11
CA MET A 336 -10.97 -3.49 -3.98
C MET A 336 -11.68 -4.86 -3.99
N ASN A 337 -10.94 -5.94 -3.83
CA ASN A 337 -11.48 -7.29 -3.74
C ASN A 337 -12.36 -7.54 -2.49
N LEU A 338 -12.38 -6.64 -1.51
CA LEU A 338 -13.32 -6.70 -0.39
C LEU A 338 -14.79 -6.62 -0.85
N VAL A 339 -15.06 -5.90 -1.93
CA VAL A 339 -16.42 -5.60 -2.42
C VAL A 339 -16.87 -6.54 -3.54
N LEU A 340 -16.08 -7.58 -3.82
CA LEU A 340 -16.49 -8.70 -4.66
C LEU A 340 -17.42 -9.62 -3.86
N VAL A 341 -18.59 -9.91 -4.44
CA VAL A 341 -19.63 -10.80 -3.89
C VAL A 341 -19.66 -12.10 -4.68
#